data_AF-A0A0F8YK59-F1
#
_entry.id   AF-A0A0F8YK59-F1
#
_cell.length_a   1.000
_cell.length_b   1.000
_cell.length_c   1.000
_cell.angle_alpha   90.00
_cell.angle_beta   90.00
_cell.angle_gamma   90.00
#
_symmetry.space_group_name_H-M   'P 1'
#
loop_
_entity.id
_entity.type
_entity.pdbx_description
1 polymer ?
#
loop_
_entity_poly.entity_id
_entity_poly.type
_entity_poly.pdbx_seq_one_letter_code
_entity_poly.pdbx_strand_id
1 'polypeptide(L)'
;MARHLATVSKGLNRQAGLLISRSGKVTHVILGDTKGIFIPSLEDFPLGKKALRGMRLVHTHLGGEPLSDDDLTDLSLLRLDMIAAIDVDDEALSRVEAAYITPKGVEREVVDLHHLPYDFHEFVGALEEEMLRRRGYEQEDTRERAILVSVSKNSKTTRYDLEDSMDELKELAGSSDVLVLDTVMQRVRKINPKFLMGEGKLRELIISALGQGATLLVFDQDLSPSQVRSIAERMELKVIDRSQLILDIFARRAHSREGRVQVELAQLKYRLPRLSGKGTAMSRLMGGIGGRGPGESKVEMDGAHAVLYGLMR
;
A
#
# COMPACT_ATOMS: atom_id res chain seq x y z
N MET A 1 -26.32 -17.52 0.99
CA MET A 1 -24.86 -17.43 0.80
C MET A 1 -24.10 -17.86 2.04
N ALA A 2 -24.24 -17.17 3.19
CA ALA A 2 -23.56 -17.50 4.45
C ALA A 2 -23.62 -18.99 4.83
N ARG A 3 -24.82 -19.59 4.83
CA ARG A 3 -25.01 -21.04 5.08
C ARG A 3 -24.19 -21.95 4.15
N HIS A 4 -24.11 -21.61 2.86
CA HIS A 4 -23.35 -22.43 1.91
C HIS A 4 -21.85 -22.28 2.17
N LEU A 5 -21.38 -21.06 2.44
CA LEU A 5 -19.99 -20.80 2.77
C LEU A 5 -19.55 -21.55 4.03
N ALA A 6 -20.37 -21.50 5.10
CA ALA A 6 -20.14 -22.24 6.34
C ALA A 6 -20.15 -23.75 6.12
N THR A 7 -21.12 -24.27 5.33
CA THR A 7 -21.19 -25.71 5.01
C THR A 7 -19.94 -26.19 4.30
N VAL A 8 -19.48 -25.45 3.27
CA VAL A 8 -18.26 -25.77 2.53
C VAL A 8 -17.04 -25.69 3.44
N SER A 9 -16.94 -24.64 4.25
CA SER A 9 -15.84 -24.45 5.19
C SER A 9 -15.74 -25.59 6.21
N LYS A 10 -16.88 -25.99 6.80
CA LYS A 10 -16.98 -27.10 7.75
C LYS A 10 -16.59 -28.43 7.10
N GLY A 11 -17.14 -28.71 5.93
CA GLY A 11 -16.88 -29.96 5.20
C GLY A 11 -15.42 -30.11 4.77
N LEU A 12 -14.74 -29.01 4.47
CA LEU A 12 -13.34 -29.01 4.07
C LEU A 12 -12.37 -28.82 5.25
N ASN A 13 -12.87 -28.49 6.44
CA ASN A 13 -12.07 -28.06 7.59
C ASN A 13 -11.06 -26.96 7.23
N ARG A 14 -11.51 -25.95 6.49
CA ARG A 14 -10.72 -24.82 6.00
C ARG A 14 -11.57 -23.56 6.00
N GLN A 15 -10.98 -22.41 6.25
CA GLN A 15 -11.67 -21.13 6.07
C GLN A 15 -12.02 -20.92 4.59
N ALA A 16 -13.21 -20.39 4.32
CA ALA A 16 -13.70 -20.06 2.99
C ALA A 16 -14.14 -18.60 2.96
N GLY A 17 -13.77 -17.89 1.90
CA GLY A 17 -13.98 -16.45 1.77
C GLY A 17 -14.54 -16.04 0.42
N LEU A 18 -15.27 -14.92 0.41
CA LEU A 18 -15.84 -14.30 -0.76
C LEU A 18 -15.44 -12.82 -0.78
N LEU A 19 -14.87 -12.36 -1.89
CA LEU A 19 -14.73 -10.93 -2.15
C LEU A 19 -15.93 -10.44 -2.94
N ILE A 20 -16.63 -9.46 -2.38
CA ILE A 20 -17.91 -8.97 -2.88
C ILE A 20 -17.78 -7.48 -3.17
N SER A 21 -18.12 -7.08 -4.39
CA SER A 21 -18.17 -5.66 -4.76
C SER A 21 -19.39 -4.96 -4.15
N ARG A 22 -19.41 -3.62 -4.14
CA ARG A 22 -20.56 -2.83 -3.66
C ARG A 22 -21.89 -3.16 -4.34
N SER A 23 -21.88 -3.64 -5.59
CA SER A 23 -23.10 -4.06 -6.29
C SER A 23 -23.61 -5.44 -5.86
N GLY A 24 -22.95 -6.10 -4.90
CA GLY A 24 -23.27 -7.45 -4.45
C GLY A 24 -22.70 -8.57 -5.31
N LYS A 25 -21.97 -8.25 -6.40
CA LYS A 25 -21.34 -9.27 -7.25
C LYS A 25 -20.15 -9.90 -6.52
N VAL A 26 -20.16 -11.23 -6.41
CA VAL A 26 -19.01 -12.03 -5.97
C VAL A 26 -17.95 -12.00 -7.09
N THR A 27 -16.76 -11.52 -6.75
CA THR A 27 -15.63 -11.37 -7.68
C THR A 27 -14.64 -12.52 -7.54
N HIS A 28 -14.43 -13.00 -6.31
CA HIS A 28 -13.51 -14.08 -6.00
C HIS A 28 -14.14 -15.01 -4.97
N VAL A 29 -13.81 -16.30 -5.09
CA VAL A 29 -14.02 -17.33 -4.08
C VAL A 29 -12.64 -17.79 -3.63
N ILE A 30 -12.41 -17.78 -2.31
CA ILE A 30 -11.10 -18.01 -1.72
C ILE A 30 -11.21 -19.18 -0.74
N LEU A 31 -10.24 -20.08 -0.79
CA LEU A 31 -10.10 -21.18 0.19
C LEU A 31 -8.78 -20.98 0.95
N GLY A 32 -8.89 -20.64 2.22
CA GLY A 32 -7.78 -20.49 3.16
C GLY A 32 -7.34 -21.82 3.74
N ASP A 33 -6.63 -21.79 4.86
CA ASP A 33 -6.33 -22.97 5.66
C ASP A 33 -7.16 -22.94 6.96
N THR A 34 -6.72 -23.66 8.00
CA THR A 34 -7.41 -23.65 9.30
C THR A 34 -7.12 -22.41 10.15
N LYS A 35 -6.14 -21.59 9.75
CA LYS A 35 -5.62 -20.45 10.52
C LYS A 35 -5.93 -19.11 9.87
N GLY A 36 -6.17 -19.06 8.56
CA GLY A 36 -6.48 -17.82 7.86
C GLY A 36 -6.74 -17.97 6.37
N ILE A 37 -7.02 -16.84 5.74
CA ILE A 37 -7.26 -16.72 4.30
C ILE A 37 -6.17 -15.87 3.65
N PHE A 38 -5.75 -16.26 2.45
CA PHE A 38 -4.88 -15.45 1.62
C PHE A 38 -5.69 -14.70 0.57
N ILE A 39 -5.75 -13.37 0.68
CA ILE A 39 -6.46 -12.52 -0.28
C ILE A 39 -5.64 -12.42 -1.58
N PRO A 40 -6.21 -12.72 -2.75
CA PRO A 40 -5.50 -12.60 -4.02
C PRO A 40 -5.19 -11.14 -4.38
N SER A 41 -4.32 -10.94 -5.37
CA SER A 41 -4.05 -9.61 -5.92
C SER A 41 -5.35 -8.96 -6.42
N LEU A 42 -5.53 -7.67 -6.13
CA LEU A 42 -6.73 -6.89 -6.48
C LEU A 42 -6.45 -5.88 -7.61
N GLU A 43 -5.60 -6.26 -8.57
CA GLU A 43 -5.19 -5.42 -9.71
C GLU A 43 -6.38 -4.92 -10.55
N ASP A 44 -7.44 -5.72 -10.68
CA ASP A 44 -8.68 -5.34 -11.37
C ASP A 44 -9.55 -4.35 -10.58
N PHE A 45 -9.21 -4.11 -9.31
CA PHE A 45 -9.93 -3.24 -8.37
C PHE A 45 -8.96 -2.24 -7.71
N PRO A 46 -8.32 -1.35 -8.49
CA PRO A 46 -7.33 -0.43 -7.96
C PRO A 46 -7.97 0.59 -7.02
N LEU A 47 -7.29 0.93 -5.92
CA LEU A 47 -7.78 1.93 -4.97
C LEU A 47 -7.83 3.34 -5.59
N GLY A 48 -6.78 3.74 -6.31
CA GLY A 48 -6.69 5.06 -6.93
C GLY A 48 -6.80 6.20 -5.92
N LYS A 49 -7.67 7.19 -6.19
CA LYS A 49 -7.93 8.34 -5.29
C LYS A 49 -9.04 8.09 -4.25
N LYS A 50 -9.69 6.92 -4.27
CA LYS A 50 -10.84 6.60 -3.41
C LYS A 50 -10.44 6.49 -1.95
N ALA A 51 -11.41 6.66 -1.05
CA ALA A 51 -11.20 6.38 0.36
C ALA A 51 -11.19 4.87 0.59
N LEU A 52 -12.19 4.13 0.09
CA LEU A 52 -12.25 2.69 0.21
C LEU A 52 -12.28 2.03 -1.17
N ARG A 53 -11.86 0.76 -1.24
CA ARG A 53 -11.65 0.05 -2.51
C ARG A 53 -12.96 -0.28 -3.23
N GLY A 54 -14.08 -0.35 -2.52
CA GLY A 54 -15.35 -0.80 -3.07
C GLY A 54 -15.58 -2.31 -2.97
N MET A 55 -14.84 -2.96 -2.06
CA MET A 55 -14.80 -4.41 -1.91
C MET A 55 -14.94 -4.78 -0.44
N ARG A 56 -15.75 -5.78 -0.13
CA ARG A 56 -15.83 -6.39 1.20
C ARG A 56 -15.40 -7.85 1.15
N LEU A 57 -14.69 -8.31 2.18
CA LEU A 57 -14.40 -9.72 2.39
C LEU A 57 -15.43 -10.29 3.37
N VAL A 58 -16.11 -11.36 2.97
CA VAL A 58 -16.92 -12.17 3.89
C VAL A 58 -16.26 -13.54 3.96
N HIS A 59 -15.80 -13.96 5.12
CA HIS A 59 -15.14 -15.25 5.32
C HIS A 59 -15.69 -16.00 6.52
N THR A 60 -15.16 -17.20 6.74
CA THR A 60 -15.55 -18.07 7.84
C THR A 60 -14.41 -18.26 8.82
N HIS A 61 -14.79 -18.38 10.10
CA HIS A 61 -13.94 -18.80 11.21
C HIS A 61 -14.42 -20.16 11.70
N LEU A 62 -13.47 -21.04 12.04
CA LEU A 62 -13.79 -22.45 12.28
C LEU A 62 -14.15 -22.74 13.73
N GLY A 63 -13.75 -21.90 14.69
CA GLY A 63 -13.93 -22.12 16.12
C GLY A 63 -14.42 -20.88 16.88
N GLY A 64 -15.23 -20.03 16.23
CA GLY A 64 -15.79 -18.83 16.85
C GLY A 64 -14.74 -17.80 17.31
N GLU A 65 -13.53 -17.85 16.75
CA GLU A 65 -12.49 -16.87 17.02
C GLU A 65 -12.88 -15.47 16.51
N PRO A 66 -12.48 -14.39 17.20
CA PRO A 66 -12.72 -13.04 16.71
C PRO A 66 -11.86 -12.73 15.48
N LEU A 67 -12.10 -11.59 14.83
CA LEU A 67 -11.25 -11.12 13.73
C LEU A 67 -9.79 -10.99 14.21
N SER A 68 -8.89 -11.63 13.46
CA SER A 68 -7.47 -11.69 13.76
C SER A 68 -6.77 -10.37 13.44
N ASP A 69 -5.58 -10.16 13.98
CA ASP A 69 -4.77 -8.98 13.65
C ASP A 69 -4.35 -8.95 12.17
N ASP A 70 -4.26 -10.12 11.52
CA ASP A 70 -4.00 -10.24 10.09
C ASP A 70 -5.22 -9.75 9.27
N ASP A 71 -6.45 -10.08 9.69
CA ASP A 71 -7.67 -9.57 9.05
C ASP A 71 -7.72 -8.04 9.11
N LEU A 72 -7.46 -7.44 10.26
CA LEU A 72 -7.50 -5.97 10.41
C LEU A 72 -6.35 -5.29 9.65
N THR A 73 -5.20 -5.96 9.57
CA THR A 73 -4.07 -5.51 8.76
C THR A 73 -4.46 -5.50 7.28
N ASP A 74 -5.08 -6.56 6.79
CA ASP A 74 -5.55 -6.68 5.41
C ASP A 74 -6.65 -5.67 5.10
N LEU A 75 -7.63 -5.49 6.00
CA LEU A 75 -8.65 -4.45 5.94
C LEU A 75 -7.99 -3.09 5.69
N SER A 76 -7.00 -2.75 6.52
CA SER A 76 -6.34 -1.44 6.50
C SER A 76 -5.43 -1.23 5.30
N LEU A 77 -4.63 -2.24 4.91
CA LEU A 77 -3.68 -2.14 3.79
C LEU A 77 -4.38 -2.19 2.44
N LEU A 78 -5.37 -3.08 2.29
CA LEU A 78 -6.14 -3.21 1.06
C LEU A 78 -7.26 -2.17 0.98
N ARG A 79 -7.57 -1.48 2.08
CA ARG A 79 -8.66 -0.49 2.17
C ARG A 79 -9.99 -1.08 1.75
N LEU A 80 -10.26 -2.31 2.21
CA LEU A 80 -11.57 -2.93 2.01
C LEU A 80 -12.64 -2.08 2.70
N ASP A 81 -13.84 -2.10 2.13
CA ASP A 81 -15.00 -1.43 2.72
C ASP A 81 -15.34 -2.08 4.07
N MET A 82 -15.16 -3.41 4.17
CA MET A 82 -15.44 -4.21 5.37
C MET A 82 -14.78 -5.59 5.28
N ILE A 83 -14.44 -6.17 6.43
CA ILE A 83 -14.22 -7.62 6.60
C ILE A 83 -15.27 -8.16 7.58
N ALA A 84 -15.87 -9.30 7.26
CA ALA A 84 -16.84 -9.97 8.12
C ALA A 84 -16.57 -11.48 8.22
N ALA A 85 -16.42 -11.97 9.44
CA ALA A 85 -16.20 -13.38 9.75
C ALA A 85 -17.50 -14.03 10.27
N ILE A 86 -17.90 -15.12 9.64
CA ILE A 86 -19.02 -15.97 10.03
C ILE A 86 -18.48 -17.13 10.87
N ASP A 87 -19.00 -17.30 12.07
CA ASP A 87 -18.71 -18.48 12.89
C ASP A 87 -19.41 -19.72 12.30
N VAL A 88 -18.64 -20.77 12.00
CA VAL A 88 -19.13 -22.01 11.40
C VAL A 88 -19.71 -22.99 12.44
N ASP A 89 -19.37 -22.82 13.71
CA ASP A 89 -19.88 -23.64 14.81
C ASP A 89 -21.14 -23.05 15.46
N ASP A 90 -21.51 -21.82 15.10
CA ASP A 90 -22.85 -21.30 15.38
C ASP A 90 -23.89 -22.04 14.51
N GLU A 91 -24.64 -22.97 15.12
CA GLU A 91 -25.72 -23.71 14.44
C GLU A 91 -26.79 -22.79 13.84
N ALA A 92 -27.00 -21.62 14.43
CA ALA A 92 -27.92 -20.62 13.90
C ALA A 92 -27.30 -19.78 12.78
N LEU A 93 -25.96 -19.75 12.65
CA LEU A 93 -25.21 -18.82 11.81
C LEU A 93 -25.73 -17.39 11.98
N SER A 94 -26.01 -17.03 13.22
CA SER A 94 -26.59 -15.76 13.60
C SER A 94 -25.50 -14.72 13.82
N ARG A 95 -24.36 -15.12 14.40
CA ARG A 95 -23.32 -14.19 14.83
C ARG A 95 -22.25 -13.99 13.77
N VAL A 96 -22.06 -12.74 13.36
CA VAL A 96 -20.95 -12.30 12.50
C VAL A 96 -20.15 -11.23 13.21
N GLU A 97 -18.83 -11.39 13.22
CA GLU A 97 -17.94 -10.30 13.60
C GLU A 97 -17.53 -9.53 12.36
N ALA A 98 -17.80 -8.23 12.34
CA ALA A 98 -17.45 -7.34 11.25
C ALA A 98 -16.46 -6.27 11.72
N ALA A 99 -15.59 -5.84 10.83
CA ALA A 99 -14.71 -4.71 11.01
C ALA A 99 -14.70 -3.83 9.75
N TYR A 100 -14.60 -2.52 9.96
CA TYR A 100 -14.56 -1.51 8.90
C TYR A 100 -13.69 -0.33 9.32
N ILE A 101 -13.26 0.47 8.33
CA ILE A 101 -12.38 1.61 8.56
C ILE A 101 -13.24 2.86 8.77
N THR A 102 -13.00 3.56 9.87
CA THR A 102 -13.54 4.89 10.16
C THR A 102 -12.40 5.93 10.15
N PRO A 103 -12.73 7.23 10.16
CA PRO A 103 -11.70 8.26 10.27
C PRO A 103 -10.92 8.22 11.60
N LYS A 104 -11.38 7.47 12.61
CA LYS A 104 -10.71 7.30 13.91
C LYS A 104 -9.85 6.03 13.98
N GLY A 105 -9.92 5.16 12.99
CA GLY A 105 -9.24 3.87 12.98
C GLY A 105 -10.19 2.75 12.58
N VAL A 106 -9.83 1.51 12.91
CA VAL A 106 -10.68 0.35 12.64
C VAL A 106 -11.69 0.20 13.77
N GLU A 107 -12.97 0.12 13.41
CA GLU A 107 -14.06 -0.23 14.32
C GLU A 107 -14.48 -1.68 14.09
N ARG A 108 -14.95 -2.32 15.16
CA ARG A 108 -15.46 -3.69 15.14
C ARG A 108 -16.86 -3.71 15.71
N GLU A 109 -17.68 -4.59 15.17
CA GLU A 109 -19.02 -4.83 15.68
C GLU A 109 -19.40 -6.31 15.52
N VAL A 110 -20.36 -6.73 16.34
CA VAL A 110 -20.98 -8.04 16.21
C VAL A 110 -22.39 -7.81 15.66
N VAL A 111 -22.67 -8.44 14.53
CA VAL A 111 -23.91 -8.28 13.79
C VAL A 111 -24.70 -9.58 13.78
N ASP A 112 -26.02 -9.48 13.94
CA ASP A 112 -26.91 -10.59 13.65
C ASP A 112 -27.16 -10.66 12.14
N LEU A 113 -26.77 -11.76 11.50
CA LEU A 113 -26.97 -12.00 10.06
C LEU A 113 -28.45 -11.92 9.64
N HIS A 114 -29.38 -12.21 10.55
CA HIS A 114 -30.81 -12.14 10.29
C HIS A 114 -31.36 -10.71 10.41
N HIS A 115 -30.66 -9.84 11.12
CA HIS A 115 -31.08 -8.48 11.41
C HIS A 115 -29.91 -7.53 11.19
N LEU A 116 -29.55 -7.33 9.92
CA LEU A 116 -28.53 -6.35 9.56
C LEU A 116 -29.01 -4.95 9.97
N PRO A 117 -28.23 -4.20 10.78
CA PRO A 117 -28.67 -2.94 11.36
C PRO A 117 -28.73 -1.78 10.36
N TYR A 118 -28.20 -1.97 9.14
CA TYR A 118 -28.12 -0.93 8.12
C TYR A 118 -28.13 -1.51 6.69
N ASP A 119 -28.52 -0.69 5.72
CA ASP A 119 -28.22 -0.93 4.31
C ASP A 119 -26.73 -0.69 4.07
N PHE A 120 -26.03 -1.70 3.55
CA PHE A 120 -24.58 -1.63 3.38
C PHE A 120 -24.15 -0.51 2.41
N HIS A 121 -24.93 -0.25 1.36
CA HIS A 121 -24.58 0.78 0.39
C HIS A 121 -24.67 2.18 1.01
N GLU A 122 -25.75 2.44 1.74
CA GLU A 122 -25.92 3.70 2.48
C GLU A 122 -24.86 3.87 3.58
N PHE A 123 -24.58 2.80 4.34
CA PHE A 123 -23.58 2.79 5.39
C PHE A 123 -22.18 3.13 4.87
N VAL A 124 -21.70 2.44 3.83
CA VAL A 124 -20.37 2.71 3.25
C VAL A 124 -20.30 4.09 2.62
N GLY A 125 -21.39 4.55 1.98
CA GLY A 125 -21.48 5.91 1.44
C GLY A 125 -21.28 6.97 2.53
N ALA A 126 -22.00 6.84 3.64
CA ALA A 126 -21.89 7.76 4.78
C ALA A 126 -20.48 7.74 5.40
N LEU A 127 -19.86 6.56 5.53
CA LEU A 127 -18.49 6.43 6.01
C LEU A 127 -17.49 7.14 5.08
N GLU A 128 -17.57 6.91 3.77
CA GLU A 128 -16.68 7.57 2.82
C GLU A 128 -16.83 9.09 2.84
N GLU A 129 -18.06 9.60 2.93
CA GLU A 129 -18.31 11.03 3.09
C GLU A 129 -17.71 11.59 4.37
N GLU A 130 -17.80 10.88 5.51
CA GLU A 130 -17.13 11.28 6.74
C GLU A 130 -15.60 11.29 6.57
N MET A 131 -15.03 10.25 5.97
CA MET A 131 -13.59 10.17 5.69
C MET A 131 -13.12 11.32 4.79
N LEU A 132 -13.89 11.65 3.76
CA LEU A 132 -13.59 12.75 2.85
C LEU A 132 -13.70 14.10 3.55
N ARG A 133 -14.71 14.32 4.39
CA ARG A 133 -14.87 15.57 5.16
C ARG A 133 -13.75 15.82 6.16
N ARG A 134 -13.17 14.76 6.74
CA ARG A 134 -12.05 14.91 7.68
C ARG A 134 -10.70 15.15 7.01
N ARG A 135 -10.60 15.01 5.69
CA ARG A 135 -9.37 15.36 4.96
C ARG A 135 -9.22 16.88 4.99
N GLY A 136 -8.06 17.36 5.45
CA GLY A 136 -7.75 18.78 5.57
C GLY A 136 -7.42 19.48 4.26
N TYR A 137 -7.92 18.99 3.12
CA TYR A 137 -7.68 19.53 1.79
C TYR A 137 -8.94 19.48 0.92
N GLU A 138 -9.01 20.37 -0.07
CA GLU A 138 -10.16 20.50 -0.96
C GLU A 138 -10.38 19.23 -1.80
N GLN A 139 -11.63 18.80 -1.96
CA GLN A 139 -11.95 17.59 -2.73
C GLN A 139 -11.58 17.71 -4.23
N GLU A 140 -11.58 18.93 -4.75
CA GLU A 140 -11.19 19.23 -6.13
C GLU A 140 -9.68 19.32 -6.33
N ASP A 141 -8.87 19.24 -5.26
CA ASP A 141 -7.42 19.28 -5.36
C ASP A 141 -6.90 18.06 -6.15
N THR A 142 -6.48 18.33 -7.38
CA THR A 142 -5.99 17.29 -8.29
C THR A 142 -4.54 16.90 -8.07
N ARG A 143 -3.79 17.65 -7.25
CA ARG A 143 -2.36 17.45 -7.01
C ARG A 143 -2.07 16.08 -6.45
N GLU A 144 -0.84 15.64 -6.64
CA GLU A 144 -0.32 14.50 -5.90
C GLU A 144 -0.24 14.85 -4.42
N ARG A 145 -0.60 13.92 -3.55
CA ARG A 145 -0.64 14.11 -2.10
C ARG A 145 0.42 13.25 -1.46
N ALA A 146 1.43 13.88 -0.88
CA ALA A 146 2.63 13.22 -0.40
C ALA A 146 2.70 13.14 1.12
N ILE A 147 3.18 12.00 1.61
CA ILE A 147 3.87 11.94 2.89
C ILE A 147 5.37 11.91 2.61
N LEU A 148 6.10 12.82 3.23
CA LEU A 148 7.55 12.90 3.14
C LEU A 148 8.16 12.02 4.22
N VAL A 149 9.19 11.24 3.89
CA VAL A 149 9.76 10.24 4.78
C VAL A 149 11.28 10.42 4.84
N SER A 150 11.82 10.59 6.03
CA SER A 150 13.27 10.57 6.25
C SER A 150 13.66 9.50 7.27
N VAL A 151 14.62 8.66 6.88
CA VAL A 151 15.15 7.57 7.70
C VAL A 151 16.64 7.80 7.94
N SER A 152 17.02 7.91 9.21
CA SER A 152 18.41 8.21 9.59
C SER A 152 18.95 7.30 10.67
N LYS A 153 20.28 7.13 10.68
CA LYS A 153 20.96 6.36 11.72
C LYS A 153 21.09 7.19 12.99
N ASN A 154 20.74 6.61 14.14
CA ASN A 154 20.75 7.29 15.45
C ASN A 154 22.06 8.04 15.79
N SER A 155 23.20 7.61 15.26
CA SER A 155 24.52 8.09 15.66
C SER A 155 25.19 9.08 14.71
N LYS A 156 24.61 9.34 13.54
CA LYS A 156 25.30 10.12 12.48
C LYS A 156 24.67 11.45 12.11
N THR A 157 23.42 11.69 12.49
CA THR A 157 22.68 12.88 12.05
C THR A 157 22.04 13.54 13.25
N THR A 158 22.27 14.84 13.43
CA THR A 158 21.63 15.57 14.52
C THR A 158 20.13 15.69 14.26
N ARG A 159 19.36 16.18 15.24
CA ARG A 159 17.94 16.45 15.02
C ARG A 159 17.75 17.61 14.06
N TYR A 160 18.57 18.63 14.22
CA TYR A 160 18.59 19.83 13.41
C TYR A 160 18.84 19.50 11.92
N ASP A 161 19.87 18.71 11.60
CA ASP A 161 20.14 18.35 10.20
C ASP A 161 18.98 17.59 9.52
N LEU A 162 18.21 16.81 10.29
CA LEU A 162 17.05 16.09 9.77
C LEU A 162 15.88 17.03 9.52
N GLU A 163 15.63 17.94 10.45
CA GLU A 163 14.57 18.95 10.31
C GLU A 163 14.87 19.86 9.12
N ASP A 164 16.10 20.36 8.99
CA ASP A 164 16.55 21.16 7.84
C ASP A 164 16.40 20.41 6.50
N SER A 165 16.85 19.15 6.42
CA SER A 165 16.70 18.33 5.21
C SER A 165 15.23 18.09 4.85
N MET A 166 14.36 17.95 5.85
CA MET A 166 12.92 17.75 5.65
C MET A 166 12.21 19.03 5.22
N ASP A 167 12.60 20.18 5.74
CA ASP A 167 12.09 21.49 5.32
C ASP A 167 12.47 21.75 3.86
N GLU A 168 13.72 21.47 3.46
CA GLU A 168 14.14 21.53 2.07
C GLU A 168 13.31 20.58 1.18
N LEU A 169 13.11 19.33 1.62
CA LEU A 169 12.31 18.36 0.86
C LEU A 169 10.87 18.83 0.68
N LYS A 170 10.31 19.52 1.68
CA LYS A 170 8.98 20.11 1.63
C LYS A 170 8.90 21.25 0.62
N GLU A 171 9.92 22.11 0.55
CA GLU A 171 10.03 23.15 -0.47
C GLU A 171 10.16 22.58 -1.89
N LEU A 172 10.95 21.51 -2.06
CA LEU A 172 11.08 20.80 -3.32
C LEU A 172 9.74 20.19 -3.76
N ALA A 173 9.02 19.54 -2.85
CA ALA A 173 7.70 18.98 -3.14
C ALA A 173 6.70 20.09 -3.56
N GLY A 174 6.68 21.22 -2.84
CA GLY A 174 5.87 22.38 -3.19
C GLY A 174 6.20 22.94 -4.58
N SER A 175 7.48 23.00 -4.93
CA SER A 175 7.96 23.41 -6.26
C SER A 175 7.55 22.45 -7.40
N SER A 176 7.14 21.22 -7.08
CA SER A 176 6.67 20.20 -8.01
C SER A 176 5.14 20.07 -8.00
N ASP A 177 4.41 21.04 -7.44
CA ASP A 177 2.94 21.02 -7.32
C ASP A 177 2.40 19.78 -6.58
N VAL A 178 3.11 19.38 -5.52
CA VAL A 178 2.74 18.27 -4.64
C VAL A 178 2.23 18.84 -3.32
N LEU A 179 1.05 18.41 -2.89
CA LEU A 179 0.50 18.74 -1.58
C LEU A 179 1.14 17.83 -0.51
N VAL A 180 1.90 18.41 0.40
CA VAL A 180 2.49 17.67 1.53
C VAL A 180 1.45 17.55 2.64
N LEU A 181 1.00 16.32 2.91
CA LEU A 181 0.03 16.02 3.97
C LEU A 181 0.69 15.87 5.33
N ASP A 182 1.85 15.22 5.37
CA ASP A 182 2.55 14.88 6.61
C ASP A 182 4.04 14.60 6.35
N THR A 183 4.82 14.58 7.43
CA THR A 183 6.26 14.29 7.43
C THR A 183 6.58 13.24 8.50
N VAL A 184 7.25 12.16 8.10
CA VAL A 184 7.64 11.07 9.00
C VAL A 184 9.16 10.98 9.07
N MET A 185 9.70 11.30 10.25
CA MET A 185 11.11 11.12 10.56
C MET A 185 11.31 9.88 11.42
N GLN A 186 12.02 8.88 10.90
CA GLN A 186 12.32 7.63 11.58
C GLN A 186 13.82 7.48 11.86
N ARG A 187 14.17 7.40 13.14
CA ARG A 187 15.54 7.09 13.57
C ARG A 187 15.69 5.58 13.77
N VAL A 188 16.72 4.98 13.16
CA VAL A 188 17.01 3.54 13.25
C VAL A 188 18.42 3.28 13.76
N ARG A 189 18.59 2.19 14.51
CA ARG A 189 19.93 1.70 14.89
C ARG A 189 20.69 1.18 13.67
N LYS A 190 20.00 0.47 12.78
CA LYS A 190 20.53 -0.08 11.53
C LYS A 190 19.47 0.05 10.44
N ILE A 191 19.88 0.54 9.27
CA ILE A 191 19.00 0.66 8.11
C ILE A 191 18.69 -0.74 7.59
N ASN A 192 17.41 -1.04 7.40
CA ASN A 192 16.98 -2.26 6.74
C ASN A 192 17.32 -2.15 5.24
N PRO A 193 18.11 -3.06 4.65
CA PRO A 193 18.49 -2.96 3.25
C PRO A 193 17.30 -3.05 2.29
N LYS A 194 16.18 -3.63 2.72
CA LYS A 194 14.97 -3.83 1.90
C LYS A 194 13.95 -2.68 2.00
N PHE A 195 13.81 -2.07 3.18
CA PHE A 195 12.72 -1.10 3.45
C PHE A 195 13.18 0.21 4.10
N LEU A 196 14.48 0.40 4.32
CA LEU A 196 15.10 1.43 5.17
C LEU A 196 14.77 1.33 6.67
N MET A 197 13.52 1.02 7.01
CA MET A 197 12.99 0.83 8.35
C MET A 197 12.52 -0.61 8.60
N GLY A 198 12.04 -0.90 9.81
CA GLY A 198 11.42 -2.20 10.12
C GLY A 198 10.08 -2.40 9.40
N GLU A 199 9.70 -3.65 9.16
CA GLU A 199 8.44 -3.97 8.46
C GLU A 199 7.20 -3.41 9.18
N GLY A 200 7.15 -3.49 10.51
CA GLY A 200 6.06 -2.92 11.30
C GLY A 200 5.93 -1.40 11.12
N LYS A 201 7.05 -0.68 11.13
CA LYS A 201 7.05 0.77 10.92
C LYS A 201 6.63 1.14 9.50
N LEU A 202 7.07 0.37 8.50
CA LEU A 202 6.62 0.55 7.12
C LEU A 202 5.12 0.32 7.00
N ARG A 203 4.58 -0.71 7.64
CA ARG A 203 3.14 -1.00 7.68
C ARG A 203 2.34 0.13 8.31
N GLU A 204 2.77 0.63 9.47
CA GLU A 204 2.16 1.80 10.12
C GLU A 204 2.17 3.04 9.21
N LEU A 205 3.30 3.30 8.54
CA LEU A 205 3.44 4.40 7.59
C LEU A 205 2.43 4.27 6.44
N ILE A 206 2.28 3.06 5.87
CA ILE A 206 1.33 2.80 4.77
C ILE A 206 -0.10 3.04 5.23
N ILE A 207 -0.48 2.46 6.38
CA ILE A 207 -1.85 2.58 6.91
C ILE A 207 -2.17 4.06 7.19
N SER A 208 -1.24 4.79 7.81
CA SER A 208 -1.38 6.23 8.03
C SER A 208 -1.51 7.00 6.72
N ALA A 209 -0.63 6.73 5.74
CA ALA A 209 -0.64 7.38 4.43
C ALA A 209 -1.97 7.18 3.70
N LEU A 210 -2.46 5.94 3.66
CA LEU A 210 -3.75 5.60 3.06
C LEU A 210 -4.89 6.30 3.80
N GLY A 211 -4.88 6.31 5.14
CA GLY A 211 -5.89 6.99 5.97
C GLY A 211 -5.99 8.48 5.67
N GLN A 212 -4.85 9.16 5.53
CA GLN A 212 -4.77 10.58 5.16
C GLN A 212 -5.12 10.84 3.67
N GLY A 213 -5.21 9.78 2.87
CA GLY A 213 -5.49 9.86 1.43
C GLY A 213 -4.28 10.28 0.60
N ALA A 214 -3.07 10.02 1.10
CA ALA A 214 -1.85 10.18 0.33
C ALA A 214 -1.89 9.29 -0.93
N THR A 215 -1.31 9.79 -2.01
CA THR A 215 -1.12 9.07 -3.28
C THR A 215 0.35 8.77 -3.55
N LEU A 216 1.24 9.43 -2.80
CA LEU A 216 2.68 9.42 -3.00
C LEU A 216 3.41 9.31 -1.66
N LEU A 217 4.46 8.49 -1.61
CA LEU A 217 5.51 8.58 -0.60
C LEU A 217 6.78 9.12 -1.24
N VAL A 218 7.36 10.14 -0.62
CA VAL A 218 8.63 10.74 -1.05
C VAL A 218 9.67 10.46 0.02
N PHE A 219 10.67 9.66 -0.34
CA PHE A 219 11.80 9.37 0.54
C PHE A 219 12.90 10.42 0.34
N ASP A 220 13.36 10.96 1.46
CA ASP A 220 14.47 11.91 1.52
C ASP A 220 15.80 11.25 1.09
N GLN A 221 15.96 9.96 1.37
CA GLN A 221 17.13 9.19 0.96
C GLN A 221 16.92 8.57 -0.43
N ASP A 222 18.00 8.49 -1.22
CA ASP A 222 18.00 7.72 -2.45
C ASP A 222 17.71 6.25 -2.17
N LEU A 223 16.73 5.71 -2.91
CA LEU A 223 16.33 4.33 -2.80
C LEU A 223 17.04 3.48 -3.84
N SER A 224 17.53 2.31 -3.47
CA SER A 224 18.00 1.34 -4.45
C SER A 224 16.83 0.78 -5.30
N PRO A 225 17.09 0.26 -6.51
CA PRO A 225 16.03 -0.38 -7.30
C PRO A 225 15.31 -1.52 -6.58
N SER A 226 16.02 -2.28 -5.72
CA SER A 226 15.41 -3.36 -4.93
C SER A 226 14.54 -2.85 -3.80
N GLN A 227 14.89 -1.72 -3.18
CA GLN A 227 14.09 -1.05 -2.15
C GLN A 227 12.79 -0.52 -2.74
N VAL A 228 12.85 0.24 -3.85
CA VAL A 228 11.65 0.76 -4.52
C VAL A 228 10.69 -0.37 -4.86
N ARG A 229 11.18 -1.47 -5.43
CA ARG A 229 10.33 -2.63 -5.73
C ARG A 229 9.73 -3.25 -4.47
N SER A 230 10.55 -3.51 -3.46
CA SER A 230 10.08 -4.16 -2.23
C SER A 230 9.04 -3.33 -1.49
N ILE A 231 9.19 -2.01 -1.50
CA ILE A 231 8.24 -1.08 -0.89
C ILE A 231 6.96 -1.03 -1.73
N ALA A 232 7.05 -0.90 -3.05
CA ALA A 232 5.91 -0.85 -3.96
C ALA A 232 5.09 -2.16 -3.97
N GLU A 233 5.70 -3.32 -3.78
CA GLU A 233 4.97 -4.60 -3.65
C GLU A 233 4.11 -4.69 -2.39
N ARG A 234 4.32 -3.82 -1.40
CA ARG A 234 3.60 -3.82 -0.12
C ARG A 234 2.49 -2.77 -0.05
N MET A 235 2.38 -1.88 -1.03
CA MET A 235 1.41 -0.79 -1.03
C MET A 235 1.02 -0.34 -2.44
N GLU A 236 -0.24 0.05 -2.62
CA GLU A 236 -0.70 0.69 -3.86
C GLU A 236 -0.47 2.21 -3.85
N LEU A 237 0.68 2.64 -3.34
CA LEU A 237 1.10 4.03 -3.38
C LEU A 237 2.28 4.20 -4.32
N LYS A 238 2.33 5.34 -5.01
CA LYS A 238 3.53 5.71 -5.76
C LYS A 238 4.64 5.99 -4.76
N VAL A 239 5.85 5.50 -5.04
CA VAL A 239 7.03 5.74 -4.21
C VAL A 239 8.11 6.35 -5.06
N ILE A 240 8.64 7.49 -4.62
CA ILE A 240 9.79 8.16 -5.23
C ILE A 240 10.80 8.52 -4.16
N ASP A 241 12.04 8.77 -4.58
CA ASP A 241 13.07 9.38 -3.73
C ASP A 241 13.34 10.82 -4.14
N ARG A 242 14.23 11.48 -3.39
CA ARG A 242 14.68 12.86 -3.63
C ARG A 242 15.21 13.06 -5.04
N SER A 243 16.04 12.15 -5.54
CA SER A 243 16.57 12.20 -6.91
C SER A 243 15.47 12.22 -7.96
N GLN A 244 14.45 11.35 -7.85
CA GLN A 244 13.32 11.35 -8.79
C GLN A 244 12.48 12.63 -8.67
N LEU A 245 12.24 13.15 -7.47
CA LEU A 245 11.51 14.41 -7.26
C LEU A 245 12.22 15.58 -7.97
N ILE A 246 13.54 15.69 -7.81
CA ILE A 246 14.35 16.74 -8.45
C ILE A 246 14.26 16.61 -9.98
N LEU A 247 14.37 15.40 -10.53
CA LEU A 247 14.22 15.17 -11.96
C LEU A 247 12.83 15.57 -12.49
N ASP A 248 11.77 15.35 -11.70
CA ASP A 248 10.42 15.77 -12.06
C ASP A 248 10.26 17.30 -12.06
N ILE A 249 10.90 18.01 -11.11
CA ILE A 249 10.95 19.48 -11.08
C ILE A 249 11.67 20.03 -12.32
N PHE A 250 12.84 19.47 -12.65
CA PHE A 250 13.59 19.89 -13.84
C PHE A 250 12.80 19.63 -15.12
N ALA A 251 12.07 18.52 -15.20
CA ALA A 251 11.23 18.22 -16.37
C ALA A 251 10.14 19.27 -16.57
N ARG A 252 9.53 19.76 -15.47
CA ARG A 252 8.53 20.84 -15.52
C ARG A 252 9.13 22.19 -15.94
N ARG A 253 10.37 22.48 -15.54
CA ARG A 253 11.06 23.75 -15.82
C ARG A 253 11.80 23.79 -17.17
N ALA A 254 12.01 22.64 -17.81
CA ALA A 254 12.74 22.55 -19.08
C ALA A 254 11.90 23.04 -20.29
N HIS A 255 12.05 24.30 -20.66
CA HIS A 255 11.34 24.89 -21.81
C HIS A 255 12.12 24.82 -23.13
N SER A 256 13.46 24.80 -23.09
CA SER A 256 14.29 24.71 -24.30
C SER A 256 14.38 23.27 -24.82
N ARG A 257 14.59 23.12 -26.14
CA ARG A 257 14.74 21.79 -26.77
C ARG A 257 15.90 21.01 -26.15
N GLU A 258 17.05 21.67 -25.97
CA GLU A 258 18.24 21.05 -25.39
C GLU A 258 18.00 20.65 -23.92
N GLY A 259 17.40 21.53 -23.11
CA GLY A 259 17.08 21.24 -21.72
C GLY A 259 16.13 20.06 -21.57
N ARG A 260 15.09 19.97 -22.42
CA ARG A 260 14.16 18.82 -22.44
C ARG A 260 14.88 17.52 -22.72
N VAL A 261 15.76 17.50 -23.72
CA VAL A 261 16.54 16.30 -24.09
C VAL A 261 17.47 15.87 -22.95
N GLN A 262 18.15 16.81 -22.30
CA GLN A 262 19.05 16.50 -21.18
C GLN A 262 18.29 15.93 -19.98
N VAL A 263 17.15 16.52 -19.62
CA VAL A 263 16.33 16.03 -18.50
C VAL A 263 15.72 14.66 -18.83
N GLU A 264 15.22 14.47 -20.05
CA GLU A 264 14.69 13.17 -20.48
C GLU A 264 15.77 12.08 -20.44
N LEU A 265 16.98 12.38 -20.91
CA LEU A 265 18.12 11.47 -20.80
C LEU A 265 18.45 11.12 -19.34
N ALA A 266 18.41 12.10 -18.44
CA ALA A 266 18.64 11.88 -17.01
C ALA A 266 17.54 11.00 -16.40
N GLN A 267 16.28 11.25 -16.74
CA GLN A 267 15.15 10.41 -16.33
C GLN A 267 15.27 8.98 -16.85
N LEU A 268 15.65 8.80 -18.12
CA LEU A 268 15.87 7.47 -18.70
C LEU A 268 17.00 6.73 -18.00
N LYS A 269 18.14 7.38 -17.77
CA LYS A 269 19.28 6.79 -17.04
C LYS A 269 18.90 6.38 -15.61
N TYR A 270 18.12 7.20 -14.93
CA TYR A 270 17.65 6.90 -13.57
C TYR A 270 16.60 5.78 -13.53
N ARG A 271 15.67 5.73 -14.50
CA ARG A 271 14.60 4.73 -14.57
C ARG A 271 15.08 3.37 -15.08
N LEU A 272 16.01 3.32 -16.03
CA LEU A 272 16.49 2.08 -16.67
C LEU A 272 16.83 0.95 -15.67
N PRO A 273 17.70 1.14 -14.65
CA PRO A 273 18.01 0.08 -13.69
C PRO A 273 16.81 -0.32 -12.79
N ARG A 274 15.77 0.53 -12.73
CA ARG A 274 14.56 0.31 -11.93
C ARG A 274 13.47 -0.42 -12.71
N LEU A 275 13.52 -0.44 -14.05
CA LEU A 275 12.55 -1.10 -14.92
C LEU A 275 12.82 -2.61 -15.09
N SER A 276 14.08 -3.04 -15.12
CA SER A 276 14.47 -4.44 -15.39
C SER A 276 13.96 -5.47 -14.36
N GLY A 277 13.40 -5.01 -13.22
CA GLY A 277 12.82 -5.88 -12.20
C GLY A 277 11.29 -5.99 -12.21
N LYS A 278 10.57 -5.31 -13.13
CA LYS A 278 9.09 -5.39 -13.22
C LYS A 278 8.57 -6.72 -13.81
N GLY A 279 9.43 -7.50 -14.46
CA GLY A 279 9.04 -8.77 -15.11
C GLY A 279 8.80 -9.96 -14.17
N THR A 280 9.18 -9.89 -12.89
CA THR A 280 9.05 -11.03 -11.96
C THR A 280 7.70 -11.15 -11.28
N ALA A 281 6.85 -10.11 -11.35
CA ALA A 281 5.43 -10.25 -11.01
C ALA A 281 4.70 -11.14 -12.02
N MET A 282 5.17 -11.20 -13.28
CA MET A 282 4.60 -12.03 -14.34
C MET A 282 5.14 -13.48 -14.34
N SER A 283 6.32 -13.71 -13.76
CA SER A 283 6.98 -15.03 -13.73
C SER A 283 6.54 -15.93 -12.55
N ARG A 284 5.95 -15.35 -11.48
CA ARG A 284 5.47 -16.12 -10.32
C ARG A 284 4.25 -17.01 -10.60
N LEU A 285 3.59 -16.84 -11.75
CA LEU A 285 2.51 -17.73 -12.22
C LEU A 285 3.00 -19.00 -12.94
N MET A 286 4.31 -19.19 -13.15
CA MET A 286 4.85 -20.35 -13.90
C MET A 286 5.87 -21.21 -13.14
N GLY A 287 6.12 -20.92 -11.86
CA GLY A 287 7.15 -21.58 -11.05
C GLY A 287 6.59 -22.42 -9.91
N GLY A 288 5.65 -23.31 -10.22
CA GLY A 288 4.92 -24.10 -9.22
C GLY A 288 5.02 -25.61 -9.36
N ILE A 289 6.04 -26.16 -10.03
CA ILE A 289 6.35 -27.61 -9.99
C ILE A 289 7.88 -27.77 -9.99
N GLY A 290 8.40 -28.54 -9.04
CA GLY A 290 9.82 -28.58 -8.68
C GLY A 290 10.77 -29.14 -9.76
N GLY A 291 12.00 -28.63 -9.71
CA GLY A 291 13.18 -29.19 -10.36
C GLY A 291 14.43 -28.40 -9.94
N ARG A 292 15.37 -29.05 -9.25
CA ARG A 292 16.66 -28.46 -8.84
C ARG A 292 17.68 -28.46 -9.98
N GLY A 293 18.40 -27.34 -10.13
CA GLY A 293 19.79 -27.19 -10.61
C GLY A 293 20.01 -27.11 -12.14
N PRO A 294 21.21 -26.72 -12.63
CA PRO A 294 22.42 -26.18 -11.99
C PRO A 294 22.79 -24.75 -12.48
N GLY A 295 23.84 -24.16 -11.92
CA GLY A 295 24.21 -22.76 -12.13
C GLY A 295 24.75 -22.41 -13.52
N GLU A 296 24.66 -21.11 -13.83
CA GLU A 296 25.63 -20.40 -14.64
C GLU A 296 25.57 -18.90 -14.33
N SER A 297 26.69 -18.26 -14.60
CA SER A 297 27.20 -17.04 -13.97
C SER A 297 26.95 -15.80 -14.84
N LYS A 298 27.24 -14.62 -14.25
CA LYS A 298 27.41 -13.29 -14.88
C LYS A 298 26.08 -12.58 -15.17
N VAL A 299 25.95 -11.27 -14.94
CA VAL A 299 26.88 -10.23 -15.40
C VAL A 299 27.01 -9.10 -14.38
N GLU A 300 28.27 -8.86 -14.02
CA GLU A 300 28.84 -7.60 -13.55
C GLU A 300 28.34 -6.42 -14.38
N MET A 301 27.90 -5.34 -13.74
CA MET A 301 28.09 -4.02 -14.33
C MET A 301 28.21 -2.97 -13.23
N ASP A 302 29.47 -2.74 -12.90
CA ASP A 302 29.98 -1.58 -12.20
C ASP A 302 29.66 -0.28 -12.96
N GLY A 303 29.53 0.80 -12.17
CA GLY A 303 30.04 2.11 -12.56
C GLY A 303 29.14 3.02 -13.39
N ALA A 304 28.16 3.69 -12.77
CA ALA A 304 27.62 4.95 -13.28
C ALA A 304 27.03 5.84 -12.16
N HIS A 305 27.79 6.10 -11.10
CA HIS A 305 27.38 6.98 -10.00
C HIS A 305 28.09 8.35 -10.00
N ALA A 306 28.60 8.81 -11.15
CA ALA A 306 29.43 10.03 -11.24
C ALA A 306 28.94 11.14 -12.18
N VAL A 307 27.74 11.05 -12.79
CA VAL A 307 27.30 12.04 -13.79
C VAL A 307 26.26 13.05 -13.26
N LEU A 308 25.63 12.80 -12.11
CA LEU A 308 24.61 13.71 -11.56
C LEU A 308 25.18 14.99 -10.93
N TYR A 309 26.46 15.03 -10.56
CA TYR A 309 27.08 16.22 -9.95
C TYR A 309 27.46 17.33 -10.96
N GLY A 310 27.48 17.03 -12.27
CA GLY A 310 27.93 17.99 -13.29
C GLY A 310 26.88 19.00 -13.75
N LEU A 311 25.61 18.80 -13.41
CA LEU A 311 24.48 19.67 -13.82
C LEU A 311 23.94 20.55 -12.69
N MET A 312 24.57 20.52 -11.50
CA MET A 312 24.14 21.27 -10.30
C MET A 312 25.07 22.45 -9.96
N ARG A 313 25.67 23.11 -10.94
CA ARG A 313 26.32 24.43 -10.79
C ARG A 313 25.89 25.37 -11.90
#